data_AF-A0A957J507-F1
#
_entry.id   AF-A0A957J507-F1
#
_cell.length_a   1.000
_cell.length_b   1.000
_cell.length_c   1.000
_cell.angle_alpha   90.00
_cell.angle_beta   90.00
_cell.angle_gamma   90.00
#
_symmetry.space_group_name_H-M   'P 1'
#
loop_
_entity.id
_entity.type
_entity.pdbx_description
1 polymer ?
#
loop_
_entity_poly.entity_id
_entity_poly.type
_entity_poly.pdbx_seq_one_letter_code
_entity_poly.pdbx_strand_id
1 'polypeptide(L)'
;YAVTHRESADVRGIDVALLSDPRRVTILNVQLQQACTALATGIVDETAVCPAGTEPLFSRPPLQVDVLIDGQPLTLFVNHFKSKLGGEEETGVRRLAQAQHLNTFVAALLAADPQARVVVMGDFNDYEQSPPLLALSAQMENVLLRLPDATRYSYVYGGVAQLIDGLFVTPALAAQVVDVAILHVNADYPQVWGEDTRAEWLAYRATDHDLPLVVFQGVAMETAVTPSPTIAPTPMPQPTMTPSPAIAEKKTTVWWLGGALLLGLSGSAIVLRLRRRA
;
A
#
# COMPACT_ATOMS: atom_id res chain seq x y z
N TYR A 1 -6.23 7.62 6.02
CA TYR A 1 -5.48 7.10 4.85
C TYR A 1 -5.75 8.00 3.65
N ALA A 2 -4.86 7.99 2.66
CA ALA A 2 -5.04 8.59 1.34
C ALA A 2 -5.16 7.47 0.30
N VAL A 3 -5.95 7.70 -0.75
CA VAL A 3 -6.13 6.76 -1.87
C VAL A 3 -5.36 7.28 -3.08
N THR A 4 -4.63 6.41 -3.76
CA THR A 4 -3.94 6.68 -5.03
C THR A 4 -4.42 5.66 -6.06
N HIS A 5 -5.09 6.12 -7.12
CA HIS A 5 -5.59 5.29 -8.22
C HIS A 5 -5.53 6.05 -9.56
N ARG A 6 -5.93 5.36 -10.62
CA ARG A 6 -6.17 5.89 -11.97
C ARG A 6 -7.29 5.06 -12.60
N GLU A 7 -8.29 5.74 -13.15
CA GLU A 7 -9.39 5.12 -13.90
C GLU A 7 -8.84 4.16 -14.97
N SER A 8 -9.42 2.96 -15.07
CA SER A 8 -9.01 1.95 -16.05
C SER A 8 -10.12 1.56 -17.04
N ALA A 9 -9.73 0.89 -18.13
CA ALA A 9 -10.64 0.40 -19.16
C ALA A 9 -11.47 -0.84 -18.75
N ASP A 10 -11.84 -0.97 -17.47
CA ASP A 10 -12.75 -2.02 -17.02
C ASP A 10 -14.20 -1.51 -17.06
N VAL A 11 -14.99 -2.07 -17.99
CA VAL A 11 -16.39 -1.65 -18.25
C VAL A 11 -17.36 -1.76 -17.07
N ARG A 12 -16.90 -2.25 -15.91
CA ARG A 12 -17.63 -2.32 -14.64
C ARG A 12 -17.23 -1.23 -13.63
N GLY A 13 -16.24 -0.39 -13.95
CA GLY A 13 -15.68 0.61 -13.03
C GLY A 13 -14.81 0.01 -11.91
N ILE A 14 -14.07 -1.06 -12.22
CA ILE A 14 -13.19 -1.74 -11.23
C ILE A 14 -11.74 -1.32 -11.46
N ASP A 15 -11.28 -0.36 -10.68
CA ASP A 15 -9.88 0.10 -10.64
C ASP A 15 -8.98 -0.78 -9.76
N VAL A 16 -7.66 -0.54 -9.86
CA VAL A 16 -6.66 -0.92 -8.84
C VAL A 16 -6.17 0.34 -8.12
N ALA A 17 -6.04 0.28 -6.79
CA ALA A 17 -5.74 1.43 -5.95
C ALA A 17 -4.77 1.10 -4.80
N LEU A 18 -3.94 2.07 -4.42
CA LEU A 18 -3.10 2.03 -3.23
C LEU A 18 -3.72 2.88 -2.10
N LEU A 19 -3.96 2.25 -0.96
CA LEU A 19 -4.33 2.91 0.29
C LEU A 19 -3.09 3.13 1.16
N SER A 20 -2.82 4.37 1.60
CA SER A 20 -1.57 4.73 2.30
C SER A 20 -1.78 5.67 3.50
N ASP A 21 -0.83 5.70 4.43
CA ASP A 21 -0.80 6.68 5.52
C ASP A 21 0.06 7.89 5.11
N PRO A 22 -0.54 9.06 4.80
CA PRO A 22 0.19 10.23 4.30
C PRO A 22 1.11 10.87 5.36
N ARG A 23 1.15 10.35 6.60
CA ARG A 23 2.13 10.73 7.62
C ARG A 23 3.48 10.01 7.47
N ARG A 24 3.52 8.94 6.67
CA ARG A 24 4.69 8.06 6.45
C ARG A 24 5.02 7.88 4.98
N VAL A 25 4.01 7.89 4.11
CA VAL A 25 4.13 7.63 2.67
C VAL A 25 4.06 8.94 1.89
N THR A 26 5.14 9.27 1.18
CA THR A 26 5.18 10.34 0.17
C THR A 26 5.10 9.71 -1.21
N ILE A 27 4.09 10.07 -2.00
CA ILE A 27 3.97 9.63 -3.39
C ILE A 27 4.92 10.45 -4.26
N LEU A 28 5.75 9.79 -5.08
CA LEU A 28 6.67 10.43 -6.03
C LEU A 28 6.12 10.38 -7.46
N ASN A 29 5.59 9.23 -7.88
CA ASN A 29 5.07 8.97 -9.21
C ASN A 29 3.88 7.98 -9.16
N VAL A 30 2.98 8.07 -10.14
CA VAL A 30 1.78 7.22 -10.28
C VAL A 30 1.48 7.00 -11.75
N GLN A 31 1.59 5.75 -12.22
CA GLN A 31 1.43 5.38 -13.63
C GLN A 31 0.65 4.06 -13.78
N LEU A 32 -0.16 3.96 -14.83
CA LEU A 32 -0.74 2.68 -15.28
C LEU A 32 0.21 2.03 -16.30
N GLN A 33 0.62 0.77 -16.04
CA GLN A 33 1.47 0.02 -16.97
C GLN A 33 0.65 -0.82 -17.94
N GLN A 34 0.10 -0.15 -18.97
CA GLN A 34 -0.60 -0.81 -20.07
C GLN A 34 0.41 -1.44 -21.06
N ALA A 35 0.03 -2.57 -21.64
CA ALA A 35 0.77 -3.23 -22.71
C ALA A 35 -0.14 -3.49 -23.91
N CYS A 36 0.46 -3.90 -25.02
CA CYS A 36 -0.27 -4.41 -26.18
C CYS A 36 0.14 -5.86 -26.47
N THR A 37 -0.79 -6.66 -26.99
CA THR A 37 -0.63 -8.09 -27.23
C THR A 37 -1.29 -8.54 -28.53
N ALA A 38 -0.77 -9.60 -29.15
CA ALA A 38 -1.39 -10.23 -30.32
C ALA A 38 -2.52 -11.22 -29.95
N LEU A 39 -2.81 -11.39 -28.65
CA LEU A 39 -4.00 -12.12 -28.19
C LEU A 39 -5.26 -11.29 -28.48
N ALA A 40 -6.34 -11.94 -28.90
CA ALA A 40 -7.66 -11.34 -28.85
C ALA A 40 -8.08 -11.20 -27.38
N THR A 41 -8.28 -9.96 -26.92
CA THR A 41 -8.55 -9.63 -25.51
C THR A 41 -9.94 -9.05 -25.28
N GLY A 42 -10.55 -8.48 -26.32
CA GLY A 42 -11.82 -7.77 -26.28
C GLY A 42 -11.78 -6.43 -25.54
N ILE A 43 -10.59 -5.88 -25.23
CA ILE A 43 -10.49 -4.61 -24.47
C ILE A 43 -10.70 -3.42 -25.40
N VAL A 44 -11.64 -2.55 -25.00
CA VAL A 44 -11.78 -1.20 -25.55
C VAL A 44 -11.18 -0.23 -24.53
N ASP A 45 -9.97 0.24 -24.79
CA ASP A 45 -9.24 1.24 -23.99
C ASP A 45 -8.89 2.42 -24.92
N GLU A 46 -9.63 3.52 -24.83
CA GLU A 46 -9.42 4.71 -25.66
C GLU A 46 -8.10 5.44 -25.35
N THR A 47 -7.42 5.07 -24.24
CA THR A 47 -6.11 5.64 -23.86
C THR A 47 -4.93 4.79 -24.35
N ALA A 48 -5.17 3.54 -24.74
CA ALA A 48 -4.13 2.61 -25.18
C ALA A 48 -3.79 2.77 -26.67
N VAL A 49 -2.56 3.19 -26.97
CA VAL A 49 -2.06 3.29 -28.35
C VAL A 49 -1.34 1.98 -28.74
N CYS A 50 -2.08 1.04 -29.32
CA CYS A 50 -1.54 -0.26 -29.75
C CYS A 50 -1.17 -0.33 -31.25
N PRO A 51 -0.08 -1.03 -31.62
CA PRO A 51 0.22 -1.35 -33.01
C PRO A 51 -0.91 -2.10 -33.73
N ALA A 52 -1.03 -1.90 -35.05
CA ALA A 52 -2.02 -2.59 -35.86
C ALA A 52 -1.88 -4.12 -35.75
N GLY A 53 -3.00 -4.81 -35.48
CA GLY A 53 -3.00 -6.25 -35.21
C GLY A 53 -2.65 -6.63 -33.76
N THR A 54 -2.62 -5.67 -32.83
CA THR A 54 -2.51 -5.92 -31.39
C THR A 54 -3.58 -5.15 -30.61
N GLU A 55 -4.00 -5.72 -29.48
CA GLU A 55 -4.99 -5.16 -28.55
C GLU A 55 -4.35 -4.80 -27.20
N PRO A 56 -4.97 -3.95 -26.36
CA PRO A 56 -4.50 -3.70 -25.01
C PRO A 56 -4.48 -5.01 -24.18
N LEU A 57 -3.50 -5.22 -23.31
CA LEU A 57 -3.36 -6.48 -22.56
C LEU A 57 -4.24 -6.51 -21.28
N PHE A 58 -4.38 -5.35 -20.63
CA PHE A 58 -5.06 -5.21 -19.34
C PHE A 58 -6.31 -4.31 -19.45
N SER A 59 -7.45 -4.74 -18.90
CA SER A 59 -8.58 -3.81 -18.64
C SER A 59 -8.32 -2.99 -17.38
N ARG A 60 -7.49 -3.55 -16.48
CA ARG A 60 -6.98 -2.95 -15.24
C ARG A 60 -5.46 -3.03 -15.28
N PRO A 61 -4.77 -2.07 -15.93
CA PRO A 61 -3.31 -2.09 -16.00
C PRO A 61 -2.72 -2.00 -14.58
N PRO A 62 -1.58 -2.64 -14.29
CA PRO A 62 -0.97 -2.54 -12.97
C PRO A 62 -0.63 -1.09 -12.65
N LEU A 63 -1.08 -0.63 -11.48
CA LEU A 63 -0.78 0.70 -10.97
C LEU A 63 0.62 0.68 -10.37
N GLN A 64 1.59 1.23 -11.10
CA GLN A 64 2.89 1.60 -10.53
C GLN A 64 2.71 2.83 -9.64
N VAL A 65 3.21 2.73 -8.41
CA VAL A 65 3.36 3.86 -7.49
C VAL A 65 4.78 3.84 -6.93
N ASP A 66 5.56 4.86 -7.26
CA ASP A 66 6.88 5.06 -6.65
C ASP A 66 6.71 5.96 -5.42
N VAL A 67 7.22 5.51 -4.27
CA VAL A 67 7.00 6.17 -2.98
C VAL A 67 8.28 6.28 -2.15
N LEU A 68 8.29 7.22 -1.21
CA LEU A 68 9.13 7.15 -0.01
C LEU A 68 8.26 6.69 1.16
N ILE A 69 8.67 5.64 1.88
CA ILE A 69 8.10 5.25 3.17
C ILE A 69 9.12 5.58 4.26
N ASP A 70 8.78 6.51 5.15
CA ASP A 70 9.68 7.05 6.18
C ASP A 70 11.04 7.51 5.61
N GLY A 71 11.03 8.06 4.38
CA GLY A 71 12.22 8.51 3.64
C GLY A 71 12.90 7.43 2.78
N GLN A 72 12.51 6.15 2.89
CA GLN A 72 13.12 5.05 2.11
C GLN A 72 12.37 4.79 0.81
N PRO A 73 13.04 4.70 -0.36
CA PRO A 73 12.39 4.46 -1.64
C PRO A 73 11.82 3.05 -1.75
N LEU A 74 10.68 2.94 -2.44
CA LEU A 74 9.97 1.70 -2.75
C LEU A 74 9.13 1.90 -4.02
N THR A 75 9.22 0.96 -4.97
CA THR A 75 8.26 0.88 -6.09
C THR A 75 7.21 -0.18 -5.78
N LEU A 76 5.94 0.17 -5.97
CA LEU A 76 4.79 -0.71 -5.78
C LEU A 76 4.08 -0.92 -7.12
N PHE A 77 3.75 -2.16 -7.45
CA PHE A 77 2.83 -2.49 -8.55
C PHE A 77 1.59 -3.17 -7.96
N VAL A 78 0.45 -2.46 -7.97
CA VAL A 78 -0.85 -3.01 -7.57
C VAL A 78 -1.55 -3.57 -8.81
N ASN A 79 -1.97 -4.83 -8.78
CA ASN A 79 -2.51 -5.52 -9.95
C ASN A 79 -3.79 -6.32 -9.65
N HIS A 80 -4.55 -6.63 -10.71
CA HIS A 80 -5.70 -7.53 -10.67
C HIS A 80 -5.84 -8.17 -12.06
N PHE A 81 -5.37 -9.41 -12.24
CA PHE A 81 -5.24 -10.11 -13.53
C PHE A 81 -6.56 -10.59 -14.16
N LYS A 82 -6.49 -11.14 -15.39
CA LYS A 82 -7.66 -11.70 -16.07
C LYS A 82 -8.15 -12.97 -15.37
N SER A 83 -9.35 -12.88 -14.77
CA SER A 83 -10.02 -14.01 -14.12
C SER A 83 -10.26 -15.22 -15.02
N LYS A 84 -10.40 -16.40 -14.41
CA LYS A 84 -10.64 -17.67 -15.12
C LYS A 84 -12.01 -17.76 -15.82
N LEU A 85 -12.88 -16.76 -15.67
CA LEU A 85 -14.15 -16.63 -16.41
C LEU A 85 -13.88 -16.55 -17.92
N GLY A 86 -14.42 -17.49 -18.69
CA GLY A 86 -14.09 -17.71 -20.11
C GLY A 86 -13.40 -19.07 -20.34
N GLY A 87 -12.72 -19.60 -19.32
CA GLY A 87 -12.03 -20.89 -19.35
C GLY A 87 -10.51 -20.74 -19.27
N GLU A 88 -9.84 -21.82 -18.87
CA GLU A 88 -8.40 -21.79 -18.59
C GLU A 88 -7.56 -21.63 -19.88
N GLU A 89 -7.98 -22.24 -20.98
CA GLU A 89 -7.29 -22.20 -22.28
C GLU A 89 -7.15 -20.77 -22.83
N GLU A 90 -8.23 -19.99 -22.80
CA GLU A 90 -8.22 -18.58 -23.24
C GLU A 90 -7.53 -17.67 -22.20
N THR A 91 -7.84 -17.85 -20.92
CA THR A 91 -7.44 -16.86 -19.90
C THR A 91 -6.04 -17.09 -19.33
N GLY A 92 -5.54 -18.33 -19.33
CA GLY A 92 -4.21 -18.68 -18.83
C GLY A 92 -3.07 -18.12 -19.67
N VAL A 93 -3.18 -18.19 -21.01
CA VAL A 93 -2.19 -17.57 -21.92
C VAL A 93 -2.12 -16.05 -21.73
N ARG A 94 -3.26 -15.42 -21.43
CA ARG A 94 -3.34 -14.00 -21.15
C ARG A 94 -2.73 -13.63 -19.80
N ARG A 95 -3.03 -14.38 -18.72
CA ARG A 95 -2.37 -14.17 -17.42
C ARG A 95 -0.85 -14.37 -17.50
N LEU A 96 -0.37 -15.35 -18.28
CA LEU A 96 1.06 -15.53 -18.51
C LEU A 96 1.69 -14.31 -19.20
N ALA A 97 1.05 -13.74 -20.22
CA ALA A 97 1.50 -12.49 -20.84
C ALA A 97 1.48 -11.31 -19.85
N GLN A 98 0.47 -11.22 -18.98
CA GLN A 98 0.38 -10.19 -17.92
C GLN A 98 1.54 -10.31 -16.92
N ALA A 99 1.87 -11.53 -16.48
CA ALA A 99 3.02 -11.82 -15.61
C ALA A 99 4.36 -11.48 -16.28
N GLN A 100 4.54 -11.87 -17.54
CA GLN A 100 5.74 -11.57 -18.33
C GLN A 100 5.95 -10.07 -18.51
N HIS A 101 4.87 -9.29 -18.72
CA HIS A 101 4.97 -7.84 -18.83
C HIS A 101 5.36 -7.16 -17.51
N LEU A 102 4.78 -7.57 -16.36
CA LEU A 102 5.23 -7.07 -15.05
C LEU A 102 6.69 -7.41 -14.79
N ASN A 103 7.13 -8.59 -15.22
CA ASN A 103 8.53 -9.00 -15.11
C ASN A 103 9.51 -8.11 -15.89
N THR A 104 9.14 -7.51 -17.03
CA THR A 104 10.10 -6.65 -17.75
C THR A 104 10.42 -5.36 -17.00
N PHE A 105 9.46 -4.79 -16.26
CA PHE A 105 9.73 -3.63 -15.39
C PHE A 105 10.61 -4.01 -14.21
N VAL A 106 10.29 -5.10 -13.51
CA VAL A 106 11.08 -5.57 -12.36
C VAL A 106 12.52 -5.92 -12.78
N ALA A 107 12.69 -6.56 -13.95
CA ALA A 107 14.00 -6.86 -14.51
C ALA A 107 14.78 -5.58 -14.86
N ALA A 108 14.12 -4.56 -15.42
CA ALA A 108 14.76 -3.27 -15.74
C ALA A 108 15.17 -2.51 -14.46
N LEU A 109 14.34 -2.54 -13.40
CA LEU A 109 14.65 -1.95 -12.10
C LEU A 109 15.84 -2.67 -11.44
N LEU A 110 15.86 -4.01 -11.43
CA LEU A 110 16.97 -4.81 -10.89
C LEU A 110 18.26 -4.69 -11.71
N ALA A 111 18.17 -4.43 -13.02
CA ALA A 111 19.32 -4.18 -13.87
C ALA A 111 19.92 -2.76 -13.67
N ALA A 112 19.11 -1.79 -13.25
CA ALA A 112 19.56 -0.45 -12.89
C ALA A 112 20.12 -0.39 -11.45
N ASP A 113 19.47 -1.09 -10.52
CA ASP A 113 19.93 -1.27 -9.13
C ASP A 113 19.62 -2.70 -8.64
N PRO A 114 20.65 -3.56 -8.45
CA PRO A 114 20.47 -4.89 -7.87
C PRO A 114 19.94 -4.92 -6.43
N GLN A 115 19.79 -3.77 -5.77
CA GLN A 115 19.11 -3.61 -4.46
C GLN A 115 17.74 -2.92 -4.57
N ALA A 116 17.22 -2.70 -5.78
CA ALA A 116 15.93 -2.06 -6.03
C ALA A 116 14.83 -2.72 -5.19
N ARG A 117 14.15 -1.91 -4.36
CA ARG A 117 13.08 -2.35 -3.47
C ARG A 117 11.76 -2.27 -4.23
N VAL A 118 11.22 -3.42 -4.62
CA VAL A 118 9.97 -3.51 -5.40
C VAL A 118 9.01 -4.51 -4.75
N VAL A 119 7.73 -4.17 -4.73
CA VAL A 119 6.63 -5.09 -4.42
C VAL A 119 5.70 -5.17 -5.64
N VAL A 120 5.31 -6.39 -6.03
CA VAL A 120 4.22 -6.64 -6.98
C VAL A 120 3.13 -7.43 -6.24
N MET A 121 1.94 -6.83 -6.10
CA MET A 121 0.89 -7.36 -5.20
C MET A 121 -0.52 -7.21 -5.75
N GLY A 122 -1.42 -8.07 -5.25
CA GLY A 122 -2.85 -8.10 -5.61
C GLY A 122 -3.30 -9.47 -6.12
N ASP A 123 -4.47 -9.50 -6.74
CA ASP A 123 -5.13 -10.72 -7.21
C ASP A 123 -4.63 -11.14 -8.61
N PHE A 124 -3.89 -12.24 -8.68
CA PHE A 124 -3.35 -12.79 -9.92
C PHE A 124 -4.31 -13.79 -10.61
N ASN A 125 -5.44 -14.14 -10.00
CA ASN A 125 -6.45 -15.08 -10.51
C ASN A 125 -5.91 -16.46 -10.95
N ASP A 126 -4.79 -16.91 -10.37
CA ASP A 126 -4.20 -18.20 -10.67
C ASP A 126 -3.42 -18.78 -9.47
N TYR A 127 -3.25 -20.09 -9.47
CA TYR A 127 -2.63 -20.85 -8.37
C TYR A 127 -1.12 -20.60 -8.28
N GLU A 128 -0.51 -20.76 -7.11
CA GLU A 128 0.89 -20.38 -6.92
C GLU A 128 1.90 -21.21 -7.74
N GLN A 129 1.52 -22.42 -8.18
CA GLN A 129 2.32 -23.29 -9.06
C GLN A 129 2.01 -23.09 -10.56
N SER A 130 1.15 -22.13 -10.92
CA SER A 130 0.78 -21.86 -12.31
C SER A 130 1.87 -21.12 -13.10
N PRO A 131 1.93 -21.26 -14.44
CA PRO A 131 2.90 -20.54 -15.27
C PRO A 131 3.04 -19.02 -15.02
N PRO A 132 1.96 -18.22 -14.85
CA PRO A 132 2.12 -16.79 -14.53
C PRO A 132 2.82 -16.53 -13.19
N LEU A 133 2.47 -17.24 -12.12
CA LEU A 133 3.10 -17.02 -10.81
C LEU A 133 4.52 -17.61 -10.72
N LEU A 134 4.79 -18.72 -11.40
CA LEU A 134 6.14 -19.24 -11.58
C LEU A 134 7.03 -18.29 -12.40
N ALA A 135 6.48 -17.60 -13.40
CA ALA A 135 7.22 -16.58 -14.14
C ALA A 135 7.64 -15.41 -13.23
N LEU A 136 6.72 -14.85 -12.43
CA LEU A 136 7.04 -13.80 -11.45
C LEU A 136 8.07 -14.27 -10.41
N SER A 137 7.99 -15.54 -10.01
CA SER A 137 8.92 -16.18 -9.07
C SER A 137 10.36 -16.35 -9.59
N ALA A 138 10.63 -16.08 -10.88
CA ALA A 138 11.96 -16.22 -11.46
C ALA A 138 12.97 -15.14 -11.01
N GLN A 139 12.48 -14.03 -10.44
CA GLN A 139 13.30 -12.89 -9.99
C GLN A 139 12.79 -12.20 -8.71
N MET A 140 11.68 -12.69 -8.14
CA MET A 140 11.07 -12.19 -6.90
C MET A 140 10.64 -13.38 -6.04
N GLU A 141 10.52 -13.18 -4.73
CA GLU A 141 9.91 -14.15 -3.84
C GLU A 141 8.44 -13.78 -3.58
N ASN A 142 7.49 -14.68 -3.84
CA ASN A 142 6.14 -14.56 -3.28
C ASN A 142 6.20 -14.93 -1.79
N VAL A 143 6.25 -13.93 -0.91
CA VAL A 143 6.54 -14.15 0.52
C VAL A 143 5.39 -14.86 1.25
N LEU A 144 4.21 -14.92 0.63
CA LEU A 144 3.07 -15.71 1.13
C LEU A 144 3.36 -17.22 1.11
N LEU A 145 4.32 -17.68 0.28
CA LEU A 145 4.78 -19.08 0.26
C LEU A 145 5.59 -19.47 1.52
N ARG A 146 5.93 -18.51 2.39
CA ARG A 146 6.48 -18.78 3.72
C ARG A 146 5.43 -19.33 4.69
N LEU A 147 4.13 -19.22 4.37
CA LEU A 147 3.05 -19.76 5.17
C LEU A 147 2.89 -21.28 4.97
N PRO A 148 2.59 -22.05 6.03
CA PRO A 148 2.21 -23.46 5.90
C PRO A 148 1.00 -23.63 4.98
N ASP A 149 0.98 -24.68 4.16
CA ASP A 149 -0.08 -24.95 3.17
C ASP A 149 -1.50 -24.85 3.78
N ALA A 150 -1.68 -25.34 5.00
CA ALA A 150 -2.97 -25.37 5.72
C ALA A 150 -3.53 -23.98 6.10
N THR A 151 -2.72 -22.92 6.01
CA THR A 151 -3.14 -21.52 6.24
C THR A 151 -2.67 -20.62 5.08
N ARG A 152 -2.46 -21.19 3.89
CA ARG A 152 -2.01 -20.47 2.70
C ARG A 152 -3.08 -20.48 1.62
N TYR A 153 -4.15 -19.75 1.89
CA TYR A 153 -5.21 -19.44 0.93
C TYR A 153 -5.68 -18.01 1.15
N SER A 154 -6.13 -17.35 0.08
CA SER A 154 -6.80 -16.05 0.14
C SER A 154 -8.25 -16.10 -0.35
N TYR A 155 -8.66 -17.18 -1.02
CA TYR A 155 -9.96 -17.30 -1.67
C TYR A 155 -10.52 -18.73 -1.54
N VAL A 156 -11.85 -18.88 -1.55
CA VAL A 156 -12.52 -20.19 -1.53
C VAL A 156 -13.55 -20.28 -2.65
N TYR A 157 -13.31 -21.15 -3.63
CA TYR A 157 -14.20 -21.37 -4.77
C TYR A 157 -14.68 -22.82 -4.84
N GLY A 158 -15.99 -23.03 -4.87
CA GLY A 158 -16.58 -24.37 -4.96
C GLY A 158 -16.23 -25.30 -3.79
N GLY A 159 -15.81 -24.74 -2.64
CA GLY A 159 -15.30 -25.50 -1.49
C GLY A 159 -13.82 -25.84 -1.56
N VAL A 160 -13.08 -25.35 -2.57
CA VAL A 160 -11.62 -25.46 -2.68
C VAL A 160 -10.98 -24.15 -2.25
N ALA A 161 -10.12 -24.20 -1.23
CA ALA A 161 -9.30 -23.07 -0.80
C ALA A 161 -8.11 -22.86 -1.76
N GLN A 162 -7.78 -21.61 -2.07
CA GLN A 162 -6.82 -21.23 -3.11
C GLN A 162 -6.01 -20.00 -2.67
N LEU A 163 -4.71 -19.98 -2.96
CA LEU A 163 -3.93 -18.74 -2.95
C LEU A 163 -3.91 -18.16 -4.38
N ILE A 164 -4.72 -17.13 -4.62
CA ILE A 164 -4.72 -16.39 -5.90
C ILE A 164 -4.23 -14.95 -5.75
N ASP A 165 -4.19 -14.43 -4.51
CA ASP A 165 -3.47 -13.21 -4.16
C ASP A 165 -1.99 -13.50 -3.95
N GLY A 166 -1.13 -12.60 -4.40
CA GLY A 166 0.31 -12.70 -4.23
C GLY A 166 0.91 -11.43 -3.64
N LEU A 167 2.05 -11.58 -2.96
CA LEU A 167 2.90 -10.45 -2.58
C LEU A 167 4.35 -10.82 -2.92
N PHE A 168 4.73 -10.49 -4.15
CA PHE A 168 6.06 -10.72 -4.71
C PHE A 168 6.97 -9.56 -4.33
N VAL A 169 8.19 -9.87 -3.86
CA VAL A 169 9.19 -8.85 -3.51
C VAL A 169 10.55 -9.16 -4.10
N THR A 170 11.34 -8.13 -4.39
CA THR A 170 12.74 -8.29 -4.82
C THR A 170 13.64 -8.82 -3.69
N PRO A 171 14.78 -9.49 -4.01
CA PRO A 171 15.61 -10.15 -2.99
C PRO A 171 16.09 -9.25 -1.84
N ALA A 172 16.40 -7.98 -2.12
CA ALA A 172 16.79 -7.00 -1.10
C ALA A 172 15.68 -6.65 -0.10
N LEU A 173 14.41 -6.81 -0.51
CA LEU A 173 13.22 -6.59 0.32
C LEU A 173 12.72 -7.91 0.97
N ALA A 174 12.91 -9.06 0.31
CA ALA A 174 12.68 -10.40 0.86
C ALA A 174 13.48 -10.64 2.16
N ALA A 175 14.73 -10.16 2.18
CA ALA A 175 15.61 -10.19 3.35
C ALA A 175 15.15 -9.27 4.52
N GLN A 176 14.21 -8.34 4.25
CA GLN A 176 13.65 -7.42 5.26
C GLN A 176 12.31 -7.92 5.83
N VAL A 177 11.73 -9.03 5.34
CA VAL A 177 10.46 -9.56 5.86
C VAL A 177 10.65 -10.20 7.23
N VAL A 178 9.95 -9.67 8.23
CA VAL A 178 9.97 -10.10 9.64
C VAL A 178 8.82 -11.08 9.93
N ASP A 179 7.64 -10.84 9.37
CA ASP A 179 6.43 -11.63 9.61
C ASP A 179 5.51 -11.63 8.39
N VAL A 180 4.71 -12.69 8.24
CA VAL A 180 3.75 -12.91 7.15
C VAL A 180 2.52 -13.61 7.72
N ALA A 181 1.33 -13.13 7.38
CA ALA A 181 0.05 -13.74 7.73
C ALA A 181 -0.97 -13.55 6.60
N ILE A 182 -2.04 -14.36 6.61
CA ILE A 182 -3.29 -14.03 5.91
C ILE A 182 -4.37 -13.91 6.97
N LEU A 183 -5.17 -12.84 6.87
CA LEU A 183 -6.22 -12.54 7.84
C LEU A 183 -7.52 -13.23 7.42
N HIS A 184 -7.70 -14.46 7.90
CA HIS A 184 -8.90 -15.29 7.68
C HIS A 184 -10.13 -14.72 8.39
N VAL A 185 -10.80 -13.77 7.73
CA VAL A 185 -12.02 -13.07 8.21
C VAL A 185 -13.10 -12.91 7.14
N ASN A 186 -12.80 -13.30 5.90
CA ASN A 186 -13.64 -13.09 4.73
C ASN A 186 -13.94 -14.37 3.96
N ALA A 187 -12.91 -15.11 3.51
CA ALA A 187 -13.07 -16.18 2.52
C ALA A 187 -13.81 -17.41 3.10
N ASP A 188 -13.58 -17.71 4.39
CA ASP A 188 -14.29 -18.77 5.12
C ASP A 188 -15.67 -18.33 5.66
N TYR A 189 -16.05 -17.05 5.51
CA TYR A 189 -17.22 -16.51 6.20
C TYR A 189 -18.53 -16.98 5.55
N PRO A 190 -19.50 -17.55 6.31
CA PRO A 190 -20.69 -18.16 5.76
C PRO A 190 -21.46 -17.26 4.78
N GLN A 191 -21.71 -17.77 3.56
CA GLN A 191 -22.40 -17.01 2.50
C GLN A 191 -23.76 -16.47 2.95
N VAL A 192 -24.46 -17.23 3.82
CA VAL A 192 -25.76 -16.88 4.42
C VAL A 192 -25.71 -15.71 5.42
N TRP A 193 -24.53 -15.22 5.81
CA TRP A 193 -24.36 -14.13 6.79
C TRP A 193 -23.76 -12.85 6.20
N GLY A 194 -23.35 -12.82 4.93
CA GLY A 194 -22.75 -11.62 4.32
C GLY A 194 -23.73 -10.53 3.85
N GLU A 195 -25.01 -10.67 4.18
CA GLU A 195 -25.99 -9.55 4.11
C GLU A 195 -26.13 -8.84 5.48
N ASP A 196 -25.42 -9.32 6.51
CA ASP A 196 -25.46 -8.75 7.86
C ASP A 196 -24.62 -7.47 7.96
N THR A 197 -25.30 -6.33 7.79
CA THR A 197 -24.70 -4.99 7.77
C THR A 197 -24.61 -4.33 9.15
N ARG A 198 -24.80 -5.08 10.25
CA ARG A 198 -24.62 -4.53 11.61
C ARG A 198 -23.16 -4.14 11.85
N ALA A 199 -22.95 -3.04 12.56
CA ALA A 199 -21.63 -2.44 12.79
C ALA A 199 -20.60 -3.40 13.42
N GLU A 200 -21.05 -4.39 14.19
CA GLU A 200 -20.21 -5.43 14.79
C GLU A 200 -19.71 -6.50 13.79
N TRP A 201 -20.36 -6.67 12.63
CA TRP A 201 -20.00 -7.65 11.60
C TRP A 201 -19.33 -7.05 10.37
N LEU A 202 -19.32 -5.71 10.20
CA LEU A 202 -18.74 -5.01 9.03
C LEU A 202 -17.25 -5.31 8.73
N ALA A 203 -16.51 -5.90 9.67
CA ALA A 203 -15.13 -6.34 9.47
C ALA A 203 -15.00 -7.74 8.85
N TYR A 204 -16.10 -8.50 8.78
CA TYR A 204 -16.16 -9.85 8.25
C TYR A 204 -16.94 -9.88 6.93
N ARG A 205 -16.45 -10.65 5.96
CA ARG A 205 -16.96 -10.69 4.57
C ARG A 205 -17.15 -9.29 3.94
N ALA A 206 -16.24 -8.37 4.25
CA ALA A 206 -16.14 -7.07 3.57
C ALA A 206 -15.69 -7.21 2.09
N THR A 207 -15.17 -8.38 1.75
CA THR A 207 -14.83 -8.91 0.42
C THR A 207 -14.96 -10.44 0.51
N ASP A 208 -14.89 -11.14 -0.63
CA ASP A 208 -14.77 -12.60 -0.73
C ASP A 208 -13.31 -13.12 -0.66
N HIS A 209 -12.31 -12.22 -0.57
CA HIS A 209 -10.90 -12.56 -0.36
C HIS A 209 -10.43 -12.23 1.08
N ASP A 210 -9.61 -13.09 1.67
CA ASP A 210 -8.85 -12.78 2.89
C ASP A 210 -7.66 -11.86 2.60
N LEU A 211 -7.22 -11.08 3.59
CA LEU A 211 -6.19 -10.05 3.38
C LEU A 211 -4.77 -10.58 3.72
N PRO A 212 -3.83 -10.63 2.76
CA PRO A 212 -2.43 -10.88 3.06
C PRO A 212 -1.81 -9.69 3.84
N LEU A 213 -1.05 -10.00 4.89
CA LEU A 213 -0.32 -9.05 5.71
C LEU A 213 1.17 -9.44 5.74
N VAL A 214 2.04 -8.47 5.44
CA VAL A 214 3.50 -8.66 5.48
C VAL A 214 4.13 -7.52 6.27
N VAL A 215 4.96 -7.88 7.25
CA VAL A 215 5.69 -6.94 8.10
C VAL A 215 7.13 -6.88 7.64
N PHE A 216 7.57 -5.71 7.18
CA PHE A 216 8.97 -5.44 6.83
C PHE A 216 9.69 -4.76 7.99
N GLN A 217 10.98 -5.07 8.16
CA GLN A 217 11.86 -4.43 9.12
C GLN A 217 12.02 -2.95 8.74
N GLY A 218 11.60 -2.06 9.65
CA GLY A 218 11.80 -0.63 9.46
C GLY A 218 13.29 -0.29 9.48
N VAL A 219 13.79 0.30 8.40
CA VAL A 219 15.11 0.94 8.41
C VAL A 219 14.99 2.19 9.27
N ALA A 220 15.63 2.18 10.44
CA ALA A 220 15.70 3.37 11.27
C ALA A 220 16.38 4.50 10.45
N MET A 221 15.80 5.70 10.47
CA MET A 221 16.51 6.89 10.01
C MET A 221 17.74 7.07 10.92
N GLU A 222 18.92 6.72 10.42
CA GLU A 222 20.17 7.17 11.01
C GLU A 222 20.21 8.68 10.82
N THR A 223 19.70 9.40 11.82
CA THR A 223 19.74 10.86 11.83
C THR A 223 21.20 11.26 11.80
N ALA A 224 21.68 11.72 10.65
CA ALA A 224 23.01 12.29 10.50
C ALA A 224 23.11 13.48 11.45
N VAL A 225 23.64 13.25 12.65
CA VAL A 225 23.94 14.29 13.64
C VAL A 225 25.10 15.09 13.08
N THR A 226 24.78 16.00 12.18
CA THR A 226 25.71 17.05 11.75
C THR A 226 26.12 17.76 13.03
N PRO A 227 27.38 17.68 13.46
CA PRO A 227 27.80 18.33 14.68
C PRO A 227 27.54 19.83 14.49
N SER A 228 26.72 20.41 15.37
CA SER A 228 26.40 21.84 15.26
C SER A 228 27.72 22.61 15.25
N PRO A 229 27.94 23.51 14.27
CA PRO A 229 29.21 24.22 14.16
C PRO A 229 29.46 24.94 15.49
N THR A 230 30.63 24.68 16.10
CA THR A 230 30.99 25.28 17.39
C THR A 230 31.26 26.77 17.17
N ILE A 231 30.18 27.57 17.24
CA ILE A 231 30.27 29.03 17.23
C ILE A 231 31.01 29.44 18.50
N ALA A 232 32.28 29.82 18.35
CA ALA A 232 33.05 30.41 19.44
C ALA A 232 32.32 31.68 19.92
N PRO A 233 32.11 31.87 21.24
CA PRO A 233 31.27 32.94 21.76
C PRO A 233 31.89 34.31 21.43
N THR A 234 31.22 35.07 20.57
CA THR A 234 31.58 36.46 20.30
C THR A 234 31.33 37.29 21.57
N PRO A 235 32.32 38.04 22.09
CA PRO A 235 32.12 38.82 23.30
C PRO A 235 31.15 39.97 23.04
N MET A 236 30.00 39.97 23.73
CA MET A 236 29.04 41.07 23.67
C MET A 236 29.56 42.29 24.47
N PRO A 237 29.37 43.53 23.97
CA PRO A 237 29.70 44.73 24.74
C PRO A 237 28.74 44.86 25.94
N GLN A 238 29.27 45.27 27.10
CA GLN A 238 28.45 45.50 28.29
C GLN A 238 27.59 46.77 28.15
N PRO A 239 26.30 46.74 28.49
CA PRO A 239 25.44 47.92 28.47
C PRO A 239 25.71 48.83 29.68
N THR A 240 25.90 50.12 29.44
CA THR A 240 26.06 51.13 30.49
C THR A 240 24.73 51.39 31.20
N MET A 241 24.63 51.08 32.49
CA MET A 241 23.41 51.35 33.26
C MET A 241 23.29 52.82 33.66
N THR A 242 22.11 53.41 33.42
CA THR A 242 21.63 54.61 34.12
C THR A 242 20.40 54.23 34.97
N PRO A 243 20.31 54.66 36.24
CA PRO A 243 19.21 54.30 37.11
C PRO A 243 17.94 55.12 36.82
N SER A 244 16.79 54.48 36.94
CA SER A 244 15.46 55.12 36.93
C SER A 244 14.68 54.62 38.17
N PRO A 245 13.84 55.44 38.82
CA PRO A 245 13.37 55.17 40.18
C PRO A 245 12.33 54.04 40.26
N ALA A 246 12.27 53.40 41.44
CA ALA A 246 11.39 52.27 41.70
C ALA A 246 9.90 52.67 41.72
N ILE A 247 9.05 51.80 41.17
CA ILE A 247 7.59 51.83 41.28
C ILE A 247 7.14 50.48 41.86
N ALA A 248 6.18 50.51 42.77
CA ALA A 248 5.86 49.39 43.66
C ALA A 248 5.14 48.20 42.98
N GLU A 249 5.32 47.00 43.56
CA GLU A 249 4.60 45.80 43.16
C GLU A 249 3.07 45.95 43.25
N LYS A 250 2.37 45.40 42.26
CA LYS A 250 0.98 44.94 42.41
C LYS A 250 0.88 43.46 42.05
N LYS A 251 0.49 42.64 43.02
CA LYS A 251 0.13 41.24 42.78
C LYS A 251 -1.21 41.18 42.03
N THR A 252 -1.20 40.66 40.81
CA THR A 252 -2.40 40.43 40.01
C THR A 252 -2.58 38.94 39.72
N THR A 253 -3.47 38.29 40.46
CA THR A 253 -3.94 36.93 40.17
C THR A 253 -4.75 36.94 38.87
N VAL A 254 -4.27 36.25 37.84
CA VAL A 254 -4.99 36.11 36.57
C VAL A 254 -5.98 34.95 36.66
N TRP A 255 -7.26 35.26 36.53
CA TRP A 255 -8.32 34.28 36.31
C TRP A 255 -8.63 34.18 34.82
N TRP A 256 -8.93 32.98 34.33
CA TRP A 256 -9.49 32.78 32.99
C TRP A 256 -10.99 32.46 33.11
N LEU A 257 -11.84 33.40 32.69
CA LEU A 257 -13.22 33.08 32.34
C LEU A 257 -13.26 32.46 30.94
N GLY A 258 -14.06 31.42 30.76
CA GLY A 258 -14.38 30.89 29.43
C GLY A 258 -15.50 31.71 28.76
N GLY A 259 -15.46 31.75 27.42
CA GLY A 259 -16.57 32.20 26.58
C GLY A 259 -16.90 31.13 25.53
N ALA A 260 -18.19 30.80 25.38
CA ALA A 260 -18.72 30.01 24.26
C ALA A 260 -18.96 30.96 23.04
N LEU A 261 -19.71 30.70 21.95
CA LEU A 261 -20.99 29.98 21.72
C LEU A 261 -21.26 30.07 20.18
N LEU A 262 -21.77 29.10 19.40
CA LEU A 262 -22.12 27.67 19.51
C LEU A 262 -21.65 27.00 18.18
N LEU A 263 -22.25 26.06 17.41
CA LEU A 263 -23.47 25.24 17.42
C LEU A 263 -23.20 23.97 16.56
N GLY A 264 -23.77 22.81 16.89
CA GLY A 264 -23.72 21.60 16.04
C GLY A 264 -24.24 20.35 16.75
N LEU A 265 -25.49 19.97 16.46
CA LEU A 265 -26.13 18.73 16.90
C LEU A 265 -25.64 17.57 15.99
N SER A 266 -25.49 16.30 16.38
CA SER A 266 -25.57 15.61 17.69
C SER A 266 -25.04 14.17 17.49
N GLY A 267 -24.28 13.52 18.37
CA GLY A 267 -23.72 13.93 19.68
C GLY A 267 -22.80 12.85 20.27
N SER A 268 -22.37 13.02 21.54
CA SER A 268 -21.66 12.03 22.38
C SER A 268 -20.18 11.69 22.09
N ALA A 269 -19.32 12.68 22.31
CA ALA A 269 -17.96 12.52 22.86
C ALA A 269 -18.00 12.03 24.34
N ILE A 270 -16.95 11.62 25.09
CA ILE A 270 -15.52 11.25 24.92
C ILE A 270 -15.11 10.54 26.23
N VAL A 271 -14.13 9.61 26.23
CA VAL A 271 -13.20 9.43 27.39
C VAL A 271 -11.78 9.12 26.90
N LEU A 272 -10.81 9.92 27.34
CA LEU A 272 -9.37 9.67 27.21
C LEU A 272 -8.81 9.17 28.55
N ARG A 273 -7.75 8.33 28.52
CA ARG A 273 -6.87 8.18 29.69
C ARG A 273 -5.41 7.89 29.33
N LEU A 274 -4.64 8.97 29.20
CA LEU A 274 -3.17 8.90 29.23
C LEU A 274 -2.67 8.80 30.68
N ARG A 275 -1.68 7.93 30.93
CA ARG A 275 -0.82 8.02 32.12
C ARG A 275 0.62 7.58 31.83
N ARG A 276 1.53 8.54 31.98
CA ARG A 276 2.96 8.43 32.33
C ARG A 276 3.15 9.42 33.50
N ARG A 277 4.01 9.24 34.48
CA ARG A 277 5.08 8.25 34.76
C ARG A 277 5.07 7.93 36.26
N ALA A 278 5.68 6.81 36.65
CA ALA A 278 6.91 6.89 37.44
C ALA A 278 8.03 6.46 36.47
#